data_AF-A0AAD7C372-F1
#
_entry.id   AF-A0AAD7C372-F1
#
_cell.length_a   1.000
_cell.length_b   1.000
_cell.length_c   1.000
_cell.angle_alpha   90.00
_cell.angle_beta   90.00
_cell.angle_gamma   90.00
#
_symmetry.space_group_name_H-M   'P 1'
#
loop_
_entity.id
_entity.type
_entity.pdbx_description
1 polymer ?
#
loop_
_entity_poly.entity_id
_entity_poly.type
_entity_poly.pdbx_seq_one_letter_code
_entity_poly.pdbx_strand_id
1 'polypeptide(L)'
;KLWAVYVSEADKYDKALVESWKSDMEGMLIFAGLFSASLTAFIIEATRLLPRLWRPTVQLLTQISQQLAAAANGITFTPPAPTVFSPPATSLVCNAL
;
A
#
# COMPACT_ATOMS: atom_id res chain seq x y z
N LYS A 1 -49.70 -13.21 35.67
CA LYS A 1 -48.39 -13.68 36.20
C LYS A 1 -47.45 -14.19 35.11
N LEU A 2 -47.91 -15.01 34.16
CA LEU A 2 -47.08 -15.53 33.05
C LEU A 2 -46.40 -14.44 32.20
N TRP A 3 -47.14 -13.38 31.83
CA TRP A 3 -46.61 -12.26 31.05
C TRP A 3 -45.42 -11.55 31.71
N ALA A 4 -45.47 -11.33 33.04
CA ALA A 4 -44.38 -10.69 33.77
C ALA A 4 -43.11 -11.57 33.79
N VAL A 5 -43.28 -12.89 33.89
CA VAL A 5 -42.16 -13.84 33.80
C VAL A 5 -41.55 -13.83 32.40
N TYR A 6 -42.39 -13.89 31.36
CA TYR A 6 -41.97 -13.83 29.96
C TYR A 6 -41.17 -12.56 29.67
N VAL A 7 -41.70 -11.39 30.03
CA VAL A 7 -41.01 -10.11 29.82
C VAL A 7 -39.67 -10.06 30.56
N SER A 8 -39.60 -10.59 31.79
CA SER A 8 -38.32 -10.63 32.52
C SER A 8 -37.29 -11.55 31.86
N GLU A 9 -37.73 -12.64 31.25
CA GLU A 9 -36.81 -13.60 30.63
C GLU A 9 -36.38 -13.16 29.23
N ALA A 10 -37.29 -12.53 28.48
CA ALA A 10 -36.99 -11.85 27.23
C ALA A 10 -35.95 -10.74 27.43
N ASP A 11 -36.13 -9.88 28.44
CA ASP A 11 -35.17 -8.79 28.74
C ASP A 11 -33.77 -9.32 29.11
N LYS A 12 -33.68 -10.43 29.85
CA LYS A 12 -32.39 -11.09 30.13
C LYS A 12 -31.73 -11.65 28.88
N TYR A 13 -32.52 -12.31 28.02
CA TYR A 13 -32.01 -12.88 26.77
C TYR A 13 -31.52 -11.79 25.83
N ASP A 14 -32.29 -10.72 25.65
CA ASP A 14 -31.94 -9.60 24.78
C ASP A 14 -30.66 -8.91 25.28
N LYS A 15 -30.52 -8.70 26.59
CA LYS A 15 -29.30 -8.14 27.18
C LYS A 15 -28.09 -9.04 26.94
N ALA A 16 -28.23 -10.35 27.13
CA ALA A 16 -27.15 -11.31 26.90
C ALA A 16 -26.73 -11.34 25.41
N LEU A 17 -27.70 -11.27 24.50
CA LEU A 17 -27.46 -11.24 23.06
C LEU A 17 -26.71 -9.98 22.64
N VAL A 18 -27.17 -8.81 23.12
CA VAL A 18 -26.52 -7.52 22.80
C VAL A 18 -25.10 -7.47 23.35
N GLU A 19 -24.86 -7.96 24.57
CA GLU A 19 -23.51 -7.99 25.14
C GLU A 19 -22.58 -8.94 24.37
N SER A 20 -23.09 -10.12 23.96
CA SER A 20 -22.34 -11.04 23.10
C SER A 20 -21.97 -10.39 21.77
N TRP A 21 -22.93 -9.76 21.10
CA TRP A 21 -22.69 -9.11 19.81
C TRP A 21 -21.72 -7.95 19.91
N LYS A 22 -21.78 -7.20 21.00
CA LYS A 22 -20.83 -6.13 21.29
C LYS A 22 -19.41 -6.67 21.42
N SER A 23 -19.24 -7.77 22.17
CA SER A 23 -17.94 -8.44 22.31
C SER A 23 -17.40 -8.94 20.96
N ASP A 24 -18.26 -9.56 20.14
CA ASP A 24 -17.88 -10.03 18.80
C ASP A 24 -17.48 -8.87 17.87
N MET A 25 -18.23 -7.77 17.90
CA MET A 25 -17.92 -6.55 17.15
C MET A 25 -16.59 -5.93 17.57
N GLU A 26 -16.28 -5.89 18.86
CA GLU A 26 -15.00 -5.37 19.35
C GLU A 26 -13.83 -6.17 18.77
N GLY A 27 -13.92 -7.51 18.77
CA GLY A 27 -12.92 -8.38 18.16
C GLY A 27 -12.75 -8.15 16.65
N MET A 28 -13.87 -8.02 15.93
CA MET A 28 -13.84 -7.73 14.48
C MET A 28 -13.21 -6.37 14.17
N LEU A 29 -13.50 -5.34 14.97
CA LEU A 29 -12.95 -3.99 14.79
C LEU A 29 -11.44 -3.95 15.03
N ILE A 30 -10.94 -4.65 16.05
CA ILE A 30 -9.50 -4.79 16.31
C ILE A 30 -8.82 -5.48 15.13
N PHE A 31 -9.38 -6.60 14.67
CA PHE A 31 -8.84 -7.34 13.53
C PHE A 31 -8.83 -6.48 12.26
N ALA A 32 -9.95 -5.80 11.96
CA ALA A 32 -10.07 -4.91 10.81
C ALA A 32 -9.04 -3.77 10.87
N GLY A 33 -8.83 -3.17 12.04
CA GLY A 33 -7.82 -2.12 12.24
C GLY A 33 -6.40 -2.61 11.98
N LEU A 34 -6.02 -3.76 12.57
CA LEU A 34 -4.69 -4.36 12.38
C LEU A 34 -4.45 -4.81 10.94
N PHE A 35 -5.47 -5.43 10.32
CA PHE A 35 -5.43 -5.84 8.93
C PHE A 35 -5.30 -4.64 7.99
N SER A 36 -6.10 -3.59 8.21
CA SER A 36 -6.05 -2.35 7.42
C SER A 36 -4.70 -1.65 7.56
N ALA A 37 -4.14 -1.59 8.77
CA ALA A 37 -2.82 -1.01 8.99
C ALA A 37 -1.71 -1.78 8.26
N SER A 38 -1.72 -3.11 8.39
CA SER A 38 -0.75 -3.99 7.72
C SER A 38 -0.86 -3.92 6.21
N LEU A 39 -2.08 -3.96 5.67
CA LEU A 39 -2.36 -3.83 4.23
C LEU A 39 -1.94 -2.46 3.70
N THR A 40 -2.22 -1.38 4.43
CA THR A 40 -1.82 -0.03 4.04
C THR A 40 -0.30 0.10 3.98
N ALA A 41 0.41 -0.40 5.00
CA ALA A 41 1.88 -0.43 5.01
C ALA A 41 2.43 -1.22 3.81
N PHE A 42 1.85 -2.38 3.51
CA PHE A 42 2.21 -3.17 2.34
C PHE A 42 1.97 -2.43 1.02
N ILE A 43 0.82 -1.77 0.85
CA ILE A 43 0.49 -0.99 -0.35
C ILE A 43 1.47 0.17 -0.55
N ILE A 44 1.81 0.90 0.52
CA ILE A 44 2.80 1.99 0.46
C ILE A 44 4.15 1.45 -0.03
N GLU A 45 4.60 0.31 0.48
CA GLU A 45 5.88 -0.25 0.05
C GLU A 45 5.81 -0.83 -1.36
N ALA A 46 4.73 -1.53 -1.71
CA ALA A 46 4.52 -2.05 -3.06
C ALA A 46 4.52 -0.94 -4.11
N THR A 47 3.85 0.19 -3.84
CA THR A 47 3.81 1.34 -4.76
C THR A 47 5.18 2.02 -4.93
N ARG A 48 6.05 1.96 -3.92
CA ARG A 48 7.45 2.44 -4.01
C ARG A 48 8.34 1.46 -4.78
N LEU A 49 8.17 0.16 -4.56
CA LEU A 49 9.01 -0.88 -5.13
C LEU A 49 8.68 -1.17 -6.59
N LEU A 50 7.40 -1.23 -6.97
CA LEU A 50 6.98 -1.56 -8.34
C LEU A 50 7.71 -0.73 -9.40
N PRO A 51 7.72 0.62 -9.34
CA PRO A 51 8.41 1.44 -10.31
C PRO A 51 9.91 1.19 -10.36
N ARG A 52 10.55 0.91 -9.22
CA ARG A 52 11.98 0.58 -9.17
C ARG A 52 12.30 -0.70 -9.95
N LEU A 53 11.38 -1.66 -9.96
CA LEU A 53 11.56 -2.94 -10.64
C LEU A 53 11.41 -2.83 -12.16
N TRP A 54 10.43 -2.08 -12.67
CA TRP A 54 10.15 -2.03 -14.11
C TRP A 54 10.75 -0.82 -14.86
N ARG A 55 11.02 0.30 -14.17
CA ARG A 55 11.58 1.52 -14.82
C ARG A 55 12.86 1.24 -15.61
N PRO A 56 13.87 0.49 -15.10
CA PRO A 56 15.09 0.22 -15.84
C PRO A 56 14.83 -0.54 -17.14
N THR A 57 13.92 -1.51 -17.10
CA THR A 57 13.54 -2.30 -18.27
C THR A 57 12.87 -1.45 -19.34
N VAL A 58 11.91 -0.58 -18.95
CA VAL A 58 11.25 0.32 -19.89
C VAL A 58 12.23 1.34 -20.47
N GLN A 59 13.15 1.87 -19.65
CA GLN A 59 14.20 2.77 -20.11
C GLN A 59 15.12 2.07 -21.13
N LEU A 60 15.55 0.84 -20.85
CA LEU A 60 16.40 0.08 -21.75
C LEU A 60 15.69 -0.26 -23.06
N LEU A 61 14.43 -0.71 -23.01
CA LEU A 61 13.63 -0.98 -24.20
C LEU A 61 13.43 0.28 -25.05
N THR A 62 13.24 1.43 -24.41
CA THR A 62 13.16 2.73 -25.10
C THR A 62 14.47 3.08 -25.78
N GLN A 63 15.61 2.89 -25.10
CA GLN A 63 16.93 3.10 -25.68
C GLN A 63 17.19 2.18 -26.89
N ILE A 64 16.87 0.88 -26.77
CA ILE A 64 17.01 -0.09 -27.86
C ILE A 64 16.11 0.30 -29.05
N SER A 65 14.87 0.71 -28.80
CA SER A 65 13.95 1.17 -29.84
C SER A 65 14.50 2.39 -30.60
N GLN A 66 15.04 3.38 -29.87
CA GLN A 66 15.65 4.56 -30.46
C GLN A 66 16.93 4.23 -31.24
N GLN A 67 17.76 3.31 -30.74
CA GLN A 67 18.95 2.82 -31.45
C GLN A 67 18.58 2.16 -32.77
N LEU A 68 17.55 1.31 -32.77
CA LEU A 68 17.09 0.61 -33.97
C LEU A 68 16.50 1.59 -34.99
N ALA A 69 15.71 2.57 -34.53
CA ALA A 69 15.18 3.62 -35.39
C ALA A 69 16.29 4.52 -35.98
N ALA A 70 17.32 4.83 -35.20
CA ALA A 70 18.45 5.62 -35.67
C ALA A 70 19.26 4.86 -36.73
N ALA A 71 19.54 3.58 -36.50
CA ALA A 71 20.20 2.70 -37.46
C ALA A 71 19.43 2.57 -38.78
N ALA A 72 18.10 2.45 -38.70
CA ALA A 72 17.23 2.39 -39.89
C ALA A 72 17.24 3.69 -40.71
N ASN A 73 17.40 4.83 -40.05
CA ASN A 73 17.44 6.15 -40.69
C ASN A 73 18.87 6.61 -41.03
N GLY A 74 19.90 5.78 -40.80
CA GLY A 74 21.30 6.11 -41.08
C GLY A 74 21.89 7.23 -40.19
N ILE A 75 21.29 7.50 -39.03
CA ILE A 75 21.72 8.53 -38.07
C ILE A 75 22.40 7.88 -36.86
N THR A 76 23.42 8.53 -36.32
CA THR A 76 24.14 8.08 -35.12
C THR A 76 23.31 8.34 -33.86
N PHE A 77 23.02 7.28 -33.11
CA PHE A 77 22.37 7.38 -31.80
C PHE A 77 23.37 7.82 -30.72
N THR A 78 23.07 8.91 -30.03
CA THR A 78 23.78 9.32 -28.81
C THR A 78 22.94 8.92 -27.60
N PRO A 79 23.42 8.01 -26.73
CA PRO A 79 22.67 7.62 -25.54
C PRO A 79 22.49 8.83 -24.61
N PRO A 80 21.33 8.93 -23.90
CA PRO A 80 21.13 9.99 -22.92
C PRO A 80 22.18 9.88 -21.81
N ALA A 81 22.77 11.01 -21.43
CA ALA A 81 23.77 11.08 -20.38
C ALA A 81 23.22 10.46 -19.08
N PRO A 82 24.05 9.74 -18.30
CA PRO A 82 23.60 9.19 -17.02
C PRO A 82 23.08 10.33 -16.14
N THR A 83 21.92 10.11 -15.52
CA THR A 83 21.39 11.06 -14.53
C THR A 83 22.40 11.16 -13.40
N VAL A 84 23.10 12.29 -13.32
CA VAL A 84 24.04 12.58 -12.23
C VAL A 84 23.27 12.47 -10.93
N PHE A 85 23.77 11.63 -10.01
CA PHE A 85 23.18 11.49 -8.69
C PHE A 85 23.19 12.84 -7.98
N SER A 86 22.00 13.40 -7.74
CA SER A 86 21.79 14.61 -6.95
C SER A 86 21.06 14.21 -5.68
N PRO A 87 21.76 14.04 -4.54
CA PRO A 87 21.12 13.70 -3.29
C PRO A 87 20.17 14.84 -2.85
N PRO A 88 19.08 14.52 -2.12
CA PRO A 88 18.24 15.53 -1.50
C PRO A 88 19.05 16.39 -0.53
N ALA A 89 18.78 17.69 -0.47
CA ALA A 89 19.47 18.62 0.44
C ALA A 89 19.38 18.17 1.90
N THR A 90 18.26 17.53 2.30
CA THR A 90 18.08 16.95 3.63
C THR A 90 19.07 15.82 3.93
N SER A 91 19.35 14.95 2.96
CA SER A 91 20.35 13.88 3.11
C SER A 91 21.76 14.43 3.21
N LEU A 92 22.07 15.56 2.57
CA LEU A 92 23.37 16.21 2.70
C LEU A 92 23.55 16.81 4.10
N VAL A 93 22.54 17.51 4.61
CA VAL A 93 22.60 18.13 5.95
C VAL A 93 22.71 17.09 7.06
N CYS A 94 21.94 16.00 7.00
CA CYS A 94 21.98 14.96 8.02
C CYS A 94 23.29 14.15 8.04
N ASN A 95 23.99 14.02 6.90
CA ASN A 95 25.24 13.26 6.83
C ASN A 95 26.50 14.14 7.01
N ALA A 96 26.34 15.47 7.05
CA ALA A 96 27.43 16.43 7.23
C ALA A 96 27.61 16.92 8.68
N LEU A 97 26.71 16.52 9.58
CA LEU A 97 26.78 16.70 11.04
C LEU A 97 27.25 15.41 11.70
#